data_AF-A0A8B9WAQ8-F1
#
_entry.id   AF-A0A8B9WAQ8-F1
#
_cell.length_a   1.000
_cell.length_b   1.000
_cell.length_c   1.000
_cell.angle_alpha   90.00
_cell.angle_beta   90.00
_cell.angle_gamma   90.00
#
_symmetry.space_group_name_H-M   'P 1'
#
loop_
_entity.id
_entity.type
_entity.pdbx_description
1 polymer ?
#
loop_
_entity_poly.entity_id
_entity_poly.type
_entity_poly.pdbx_seq_one_letter_code
_entity_poly.pdbx_strand_id
1 'polypeptide(L)'
;MDWLDLLETPIDVARTSLRTKVHAELADVLTETVVDSILAIKKQDEPIDLFVVEVMEMKHKSEMDTSLIRGLVLDHGARHPDMKKRIEDAYSLTCKVSLEYEKSAVNSGFFFFFYKSTKEREKLVKAERKFIEDRVKKIIDLKKKVCVDSDKGFVVTSQKGIDPFSLDALAKEGIIALRRAKRRNMERLTLACGGIALNSLNDLNPDCLGHAGLVYEYTLGEEKFTFIERCNNPRSVTLLIKGPNEHTFTQIEHVIRDEALVKYMPSVKGRAQLGVQAFADALLIIPKVLAQNSGFDLQETLVKIQAEHSESTQLVGVDLNTDEPMVAAEAGIWDKYCVKKQLLHSCTVIATNILLVDEIMRAGMSSLKG
;
A
#
# COMPACT_ATOMS: atom_id res chain seq x y z
N MET A 1 16.81 24.12 15.43
CA MET A 1 16.84 23.25 14.22
C MET A 1 17.41 21.93 14.65
N ASP A 2 16.59 21.30 15.47
CA ASP A 2 16.96 20.19 16.31
C ASP A 2 16.30 18.94 15.74
N TRP A 3 16.69 17.76 16.23
CA TRP A 3 16.21 16.50 15.65
C TRP A 3 14.70 16.25 15.87
N LEU A 4 14.04 17.09 16.68
CA LEU A 4 12.58 17.10 16.92
C LEU A 4 11.83 17.83 15.80
N ASP A 5 12.26 19.04 15.41
CA ASP A 5 11.67 19.88 14.36
C ASP A 5 11.51 19.13 13.01
N LEU A 6 12.45 18.21 12.74
CA LEU A 6 12.50 17.36 11.54
C LEU A 6 11.51 16.18 11.55
N LEU A 7 10.87 15.89 12.68
CA LEU A 7 9.84 14.86 12.84
C LEU A 7 8.43 15.45 12.94
N GLU A 8 8.28 16.63 13.54
CA GLU A 8 6.97 17.31 13.65
C GLU A 8 6.48 17.81 12.28
N THR A 9 7.36 18.42 11.47
CA THR A 9 6.99 18.94 10.14
C THR A 9 6.35 17.94 9.17
N PRO A 10 6.80 16.67 9.00
CA PRO A 10 6.08 15.69 8.18
C PRO A 10 4.77 15.20 8.82
N ILE A 11 4.67 15.16 10.15
CA ILE A 11 3.43 14.83 10.89
C ILE A 11 2.38 15.89 10.61
N ASP A 12 2.72 17.17 10.71
CA ASP A 12 1.77 18.26 10.51
C ASP A 12 1.29 18.37 9.04
N VAL A 13 2.18 18.13 8.07
CA VAL A 13 1.83 18.06 6.63
C VAL A 13 0.87 16.89 6.34
N ALA A 14 1.13 15.72 6.91
CA ALA A 14 0.22 14.57 6.79
C ALA A 14 -1.12 14.87 7.47
N ARG A 15 -1.11 15.34 8.73
CA ARG A 15 -2.31 15.72 9.49
C ARG A 15 -3.19 16.71 8.74
N THR A 16 -2.60 17.77 8.19
CA THR A 16 -3.32 18.77 7.37
C THR A 16 -4.00 18.11 6.18
N SER A 17 -3.25 17.28 5.44
CA SER A 17 -3.75 16.58 4.24
C SER A 17 -4.90 15.62 4.59
N LEU A 18 -4.76 14.86 5.68
CA LEU A 18 -5.74 13.89 6.15
C LEU A 18 -7.04 14.55 6.65
N ARG A 19 -6.94 15.64 7.44
CA ARG A 19 -8.09 16.38 7.99
C ARG A 19 -9.01 17.01 6.93
N THR A 20 -8.55 17.18 5.68
CA THR A 20 -9.41 17.61 4.56
C THR A 20 -10.31 16.51 3.99
N LYS A 21 -10.05 15.23 4.32
CA LYS A 21 -10.70 14.06 3.71
C LYS A 21 -11.35 13.09 4.71
N VAL A 22 -10.96 13.10 5.99
CA VAL A 22 -11.53 12.27 7.07
C VAL A 22 -11.69 13.07 8.37
N HIS A 23 -12.49 12.57 9.31
CA HIS A 23 -12.67 13.19 10.64
C HIS A 23 -11.35 13.36 11.39
N ALA A 24 -11.22 14.45 12.17
CA ALA A 24 -9.95 14.86 12.77
C ALA A 24 -9.29 13.78 13.66
N GLU A 25 -10.07 13.09 14.50
CA GLU A 25 -9.57 12.00 15.35
C GLU A 25 -8.98 10.84 14.53
N LEU A 26 -9.63 10.46 13.43
CA LEU A 26 -9.15 9.42 12.51
C LEU A 26 -7.96 9.91 11.68
N ALA A 27 -7.93 11.20 11.32
CA ALA A 27 -6.79 11.82 10.66
C ALA A 27 -5.54 11.76 11.55
N ASP A 28 -5.66 12.03 12.85
CA ASP A 28 -4.53 12.03 13.77
C ASP A 28 -3.94 10.61 13.94
N VAL A 29 -4.77 9.55 14.07
CA VAL A 29 -4.30 8.14 14.08
C VAL A 29 -3.64 7.74 12.74
N LEU A 30 -4.24 8.12 11.61
CA LEU A 30 -3.68 7.85 10.29
C LEU A 30 -2.36 8.62 10.07
N THR A 31 -2.19 9.80 10.68
CA THR A 31 -0.98 10.63 10.57
C THR A 31 0.25 9.86 11.05
N GLU A 32 0.18 9.30 12.26
CA GLU A 32 1.29 8.55 12.85
C GLU A 32 1.67 7.35 11.97
N THR A 33 0.69 6.53 11.58
CA THR A 33 0.94 5.33 10.76
C THR A 33 1.51 5.66 9.38
N VAL A 34 1.05 6.73 8.72
CA VAL A 34 1.55 7.18 7.42
C VAL A 34 2.99 7.69 7.52
N VAL A 35 3.30 8.58 8.46
CA VAL A 35 4.67 9.12 8.61
C VAL A 35 5.67 8.01 8.95
N ASP A 36 5.31 7.13 9.87
CA ASP A 36 6.17 6.01 10.30
C ASP A 36 6.40 5.00 9.14
N SER A 37 5.42 4.85 8.23
CA SER A 37 5.57 4.05 7.00
C SER A 37 6.54 4.68 5.99
N ILE A 38 6.51 6.01 5.85
CA ILE A 38 7.41 6.77 4.97
C ILE A 38 8.83 6.76 5.53
N LEU A 39 9.00 6.93 6.85
CA LEU A 39 10.28 6.86 7.53
C LEU A 39 10.96 5.49 7.39
N ALA A 40 10.19 4.38 7.41
CA ALA A 40 10.73 3.04 7.18
C ALA A 40 11.27 2.82 5.75
N ILE A 41 10.70 3.51 4.75
CA ILE A 41 11.09 3.40 3.33
C ILE A 41 12.24 4.37 2.97
N LYS A 42 12.30 5.54 3.62
CA LYS A 42 13.18 6.65 3.27
C LYS A 42 14.67 6.31 3.44
N LYS A 43 15.32 5.98 2.32
CA LYS A 43 16.79 5.99 2.21
C LYS A 43 17.32 7.43 2.10
N GLN A 44 18.61 7.60 2.30
CA GLN A 44 19.31 8.81 1.88
C GLN A 44 19.38 8.85 0.33
N ASP A 45 19.07 10.02 -0.24
CA ASP A 45 19.22 10.43 -1.65
C ASP A 45 18.51 9.61 -2.76
N GLU A 46 17.77 8.54 -2.45
CA GLU A 46 16.91 7.83 -3.42
C GLU A 46 15.45 8.35 -3.38
N PRO A 47 14.77 8.54 -4.53
CA PRO A 47 13.34 8.88 -4.54
C PRO A 47 12.50 7.76 -3.91
N ILE A 48 11.46 8.15 -3.17
CA ILE A 48 10.54 7.22 -2.49
C ILE A 48 9.70 6.46 -3.54
N ASP A 49 9.78 5.13 -3.51
CA ASP A 49 8.93 4.25 -4.31
C ASP A 49 7.68 3.83 -3.52
N LEU A 50 6.50 4.25 -3.99
CA LEU A 50 5.22 3.90 -3.39
C LEU A 50 4.80 2.43 -3.61
N PHE A 51 5.38 1.70 -4.57
CA PHE A 51 5.11 0.26 -4.71
C PHE A 51 5.59 -0.55 -3.50
N VAL A 52 6.43 0.05 -2.66
CA VAL A 52 6.99 -0.56 -1.45
C VAL A 52 5.97 -0.56 -0.28
N VAL A 53 5.00 0.36 -0.26
CA VAL A 53 3.88 0.34 0.70
C VAL A 53 2.80 -0.63 0.22
N GLU A 54 2.41 -1.58 1.06
CA GLU A 54 1.14 -2.30 0.90
C GLU A 54 0.05 -1.60 1.72
N VAL A 55 -1.13 -1.40 1.13
CA VAL A 55 -2.35 -1.07 1.86
C VAL A 55 -3.18 -2.36 1.89
N MET A 56 -3.61 -2.76 3.09
CA MET A 56 -4.42 -3.96 3.32
C MET A 56 -5.67 -3.56 4.10
N GLU A 57 -6.80 -4.16 3.74
CA GLU A 57 -8.11 -3.89 4.34
C GLU A 57 -8.55 -5.09 5.19
N MET A 58 -9.02 -4.86 6.41
CA MET A 58 -9.66 -5.89 7.25
C MET A 58 -10.97 -5.43 7.84
N LYS A 59 -12.07 -6.10 7.44
CA LYS A 59 -13.43 -5.81 7.88
C LYS A 59 -13.57 -5.99 9.39
N HIS A 60 -13.67 -4.88 10.13
CA HIS A 60 -13.72 -4.85 11.60
C HIS A 60 -14.78 -3.88 12.11
N LYS A 61 -15.08 -3.89 13.41
CA LYS A 61 -16.14 -3.03 13.98
C LYS A 61 -15.71 -1.57 14.23
N SER A 62 -14.40 -1.31 14.22
CA SER A 62 -13.79 0.00 14.49
C SER A 62 -12.99 0.45 13.27
N GLU A 63 -13.09 1.74 12.96
CA GLU A 63 -12.25 2.43 11.95
C GLU A 63 -10.97 3.00 12.58
N MET A 64 -10.95 3.20 13.90
CA MET A 64 -9.81 3.79 14.62
C MET A 64 -8.65 2.79 14.78
N ASP A 65 -8.92 1.49 14.67
CA ASP A 65 -7.97 0.41 14.92
C ASP A 65 -6.97 0.21 13.74
N THR A 66 -6.70 1.23 12.92
CA THR A 66 -5.69 1.12 11.86
C THR A 66 -4.29 0.93 12.47
N SER A 67 -3.40 0.21 11.78
CA SER A 67 -2.10 -0.16 12.34
C SER A 67 -1.03 -0.32 11.27
N LEU A 68 0.12 0.33 11.44
CA LEU A 68 1.30 0.08 10.62
C LEU A 68 1.99 -1.22 11.03
N ILE A 69 2.27 -2.07 10.06
CA ILE A 69 2.98 -3.34 10.24
C ILE A 69 4.32 -3.24 9.52
N ARG A 70 5.41 -3.30 10.30
CA ARG A 70 6.80 -3.26 9.81
C ARG A 70 7.20 -4.63 9.23
N GLY A 71 6.60 -4.94 8.09
CA GLY A 71 6.62 -6.23 7.41
C GLY A 71 5.44 -6.37 6.45
N LEU A 72 4.96 -7.60 6.24
CA LEU A 72 3.92 -7.90 5.23
C LEU A 72 2.70 -8.61 5.82
N VAL A 73 1.51 -8.19 5.38
CA VAL A 73 0.27 -8.94 5.57
C VAL A 73 -0.04 -9.74 4.30
N LEU A 74 -0.46 -11.00 4.47
CA LEU A 74 -0.95 -11.84 3.39
C LEU A 74 -2.42 -12.17 3.61
N ASP A 75 -3.25 -12.05 2.58
CA ASP A 75 -4.68 -12.37 2.58
C ASP A 75 -5.00 -13.88 2.58
N HIS A 76 -4.00 -14.71 2.89
CA HIS A 76 -4.09 -16.17 2.91
C HIS A 76 -3.41 -16.72 4.18
N GLY A 77 -4.11 -17.61 4.88
CA GLY A 77 -3.57 -18.41 5.99
C GLY A 77 -3.38 -19.89 5.66
N ALA A 78 -2.92 -20.65 6.66
CA ALA A 78 -2.75 -22.09 6.59
C ALA A 78 -4.10 -22.82 6.39
N ARG A 79 -4.10 -23.85 5.55
CA ARG A 79 -5.31 -24.62 5.20
C ARG A 79 -5.40 -25.99 5.90
N HIS A 80 -4.32 -26.46 6.53
CA HIS A 80 -4.31 -27.69 7.32
C HIS A 80 -4.45 -27.35 8.82
N PRO A 81 -5.27 -28.06 9.61
CA PRO A 81 -5.52 -27.71 11.01
C PRO A 81 -4.27 -27.82 11.90
N ASP A 82 -3.43 -28.83 11.67
CA ASP A 82 -2.26 -29.13 12.51
C ASP A 82 -1.04 -28.21 12.24
N MET A 83 -1.17 -27.23 11.35
CA MET A 83 -0.10 -26.23 11.14
C MET A 83 -0.05 -25.24 12.32
N LYS A 84 1.16 -24.92 12.79
CA LYS A 84 1.38 -23.93 13.86
C LYS A 84 0.72 -22.59 13.48
N LYS A 85 -0.12 -22.04 14.37
CA LYS A 85 -0.77 -20.72 14.17
C LYS A 85 0.13 -19.53 14.48
N ARG A 86 1.18 -19.71 15.29
CA ARG A 86 2.20 -18.71 15.63
C ARG A 86 3.56 -19.38 15.59
N ILE A 87 4.54 -18.67 15.05
CA ILE A 87 5.93 -19.04 14.93
C ILE A 87 6.77 -17.80 15.24
N GLU A 88 7.84 -17.97 16.02
CA GLU A 88 8.83 -16.94 16.34
C GLU A 88 10.15 -17.33 15.66
N ASP A 89 11.02 -16.36 15.37
CA ASP A 89 12.28 -16.55 14.61
C ASP A 89 12.11 -17.40 13.32
N ALA A 90 11.34 -16.88 12.35
CA ALA A 90 10.93 -17.63 11.17
C ALA A 90 11.81 -17.39 9.94
N TYR A 91 12.37 -18.47 9.40
CA TYR A 91 12.87 -18.47 8.02
C TYR A 91 11.72 -18.55 7.02
N SER A 92 11.77 -17.69 6.00
CA SER A 92 10.75 -17.56 4.95
C SER A 92 11.30 -18.00 3.59
N LEU A 93 10.75 -19.10 3.06
CA LEU A 93 11.08 -19.66 1.76
C LEU A 93 10.06 -19.19 0.71
N THR A 94 10.48 -18.31 -0.21
CA THR A 94 9.64 -17.80 -1.30
C THR A 94 9.83 -18.62 -2.58
N CYS A 95 8.77 -19.30 -3.03
CA CYS A 95 8.80 -20.22 -4.18
C CYS A 95 7.79 -19.83 -5.28
N LYS A 96 8.20 -19.92 -6.55
CA LYS A 96 7.29 -19.82 -7.71
C LYS A 96 6.87 -21.20 -8.27
N VAL A 97 7.35 -22.28 -7.65
CA VAL A 97 7.17 -23.68 -8.08
C VAL A 97 5.84 -24.25 -7.58
N SER A 98 5.18 -25.04 -8.43
CA SER A 98 3.98 -25.80 -8.07
C SER A 98 4.32 -26.98 -7.17
N LEU A 99 3.54 -27.10 -6.10
CA LEU A 99 3.45 -28.31 -5.26
C LEU A 99 2.05 -28.94 -5.37
N GLU A 100 1.28 -28.57 -6.40
CA GLU A 100 -0.05 -29.13 -6.73
C GLU A 100 0.03 -30.09 -7.93
N TYR A 101 -0.90 -31.05 -8.00
CA TYR A 101 -1.05 -31.95 -9.15
C TYR A 101 -1.60 -31.19 -10.38
N GLU A 102 -0.70 -30.62 -11.18
CA GLU A 102 -1.05 -29.95 -12.44
C GLU A 102 -1.50 -30.98 -13.48
N LYS A 103 -2.81 -31.04 -13.76
CA LYS A 103 -3.33 -31.70 -14.97
C LYS A 103 -2.81 -30.97 -16.20
N SER A 104 -1.73 -31.46 -16.79
CA SER A 104 -1.10 -30.91 -17.99
C SER A 104 -2.12 -30.80 -19.15
N ALA A 105 -2.55 -29.59 -19.49
CA ALA A 105 -3.66 -29.35 -20.42
C ALA A 105 -3.49 -30.06 -21.78
N VAL A 106 -2.25 -30.04 -22.31
CA VAL A 106 -1.86 -30.63 -23.60
C VAL A 106 -2.08 -32.16 -23.63
N ASN A 107 -1.87 -32.87 -22.52
CA ASN A 107 -1.97 -34.33 -22.49
C ASN A 107 -3.41 -34.84 -22.50
N SER A 108 -4.42 -33.99 -22.36
CA SER A 108 -5.84 -34.40 -22.35
C SER A 108 -6.24 -35.20 -23.60
N GLY A 109 -5.71 -34.81 -24.77
CA GLY A 109 -5.88 -35.57 -26.03
C GLY A 109 -4.90 -36.74 -26.16
N PHE A 110 -3.64 -36.56 -25.77
CA PHE A 110 -2.61 -37.60 -25.82
C PHE A 110 -2.99 -38.85 -25.00
N PHE A 111 -3.65 -38.62 -23.87
CA PHE A 111 -4.15 -39.65 -22.97
C PHE A 111 -5.18 -40.58 -23.64
N PHE A 112 -6.02 -40.05 -24.53
CA PHE A 112 -7.09 -40.80 -25.18
C PHE A 112 -6.59 -41.62 -26.39
N PHE A 113 -5.54 -41.15 -27.08
CA PHE A 113 -5.05 -41.76 -28.31
C PHE A 113 -4.02 -42.88 -28.10
N PHE A 114 -3.12 -42.76 -27.12
CA PHE A 114 -1.96 -43.66 -27.00
C PHE A 114 -2.05 -44.73 -25.91
N TYR A 115 -2.82 -44.51 -24.82
CA TYR A 115 -2.81 -45.39 -23.66
C TYR A 115 -4.09 -46.25 -23.53
N LYS A 116 -4.04 -47.46 -24.13
CA LYS A 116 -5.14 -48.44 -24.02
C LYS A 116 -5.15 -49.23 -22.69
N SER A 117 -4.11 -49.15 -21.86
CA SER A 117 -3.96 -49.96 -20.65
C SER A 117 -4.09 -49.15 -19.35
N THR A 118 -4.98 -49.60 -18.45
CA THR A 118 -5.17 -49.00 -17.12
C THR A 118 -3.91 -49.03 -16.26
N LYS A 119 -3.08 -50.08 -16.41
CA LYS A 119 -1.82 -50.24 -15.65
C LYS A 119 -0.77 -49.18 -15.98
N GLU A 120 -0.82 -48.59 -17.17
CA GLU A 120 0.12 -47.55 -17.61
C GLU A 120 -0.32 -46.18 -17.09
N ARG A 121 -1.63 -45.90 -17.10
CA ARG A 121 -2.23 -44.74 -16.42
C ARG A 121 -1.79 -44.65 -14.96
N GLU A 122 -1.91 -45.74 -14.22
CA GLU A 122 -1.52 -45.77 -12.81
C GLU A 122 -0.03 -45.50 -12.61
N LYS A 123 0.85 -46.06 -13.43
CA LYS A 123 2.29 -45.81 -13.34
C LYS A 123 2.62 -44.33 -13.56
N LEU A 124 1.97 -43.68 -14.52
CA LEU A 124 2.16 -42.26 -14.83
C LEU A 124 1.71 -41.39 -13.64
N VAL A 125 0.49 -41.59 -13.12
CA VAL A 125 -0.03 -40.84 -11.96
C VAL A 125 0.83 -41.09 -10.69
N LYS A 126 1.35 -42.31 -10.51
CA LYS A 126 2.27 -42.64 -9.41
C LYS A 126 3.65 -41.98 -9.59
N ALA A 127 4.12 -41.76 -10.82
CA ALA A 127 5.36 -41.02 -11.09
C ALA A 127 5.20 -39.50 -10.87
N GLU A 128 4.10 -38.91 -11.32
CA GLU A 128 3.76 -37.50 -11.08
C GLU A 128 3.64 -37.19 -9.58
N ARG A 129 3.01 -38.08 -8.80
CA ARG A 129 2.96 -37.97 -7.33
C ARG A 129 4.35 -38.02 -6.70
N LYS A 130 5.18 -39.01 -7.06
CA LYS A 130 6.57 -39.11 -6.56
C LYS A 130 7.39 -37.85 -6.86
N PHE A 131 7.23 -37.26 -8.04
CA PHE A 131 7.90 -36.01 -8.41
C PHE A 131 7.50 -34.82 -7.52
N ILE A 132 6.25 -34.77 -7.03
CA ILE A 132 5.81 -33.78 -6.04
C ILE A 132 6.34 -34.14 -4.64
N GLU A 133 6.27 -35.41 -4.23
CA GLU A 133 6.84 -35.89 -2.96
C GLU A 133 8.34 -35.57 -2.86
N ASP A 134 9.11 -35.74 -3.94
CA ASP A 134 10.55 -35.47 -3.98
C ASP A 134 10.86 -33.96 -3.93
N ARG A 135 9.98 -33.11 -4.48
CA ARG A 135 10.04 -31.65 -4.26
C ARG A 135 9.80 -31.27 -2.81
N VAL A 136 8.83 -31.92 -2.14
CA VAL A 136 8.51 -31.69 -0.73
C VAL A 136 9.63 -32.19 0.18
N LYS A 137 10.22 -33.37 -0.10
CA LYS A 137 11.39 -33.90 0.62
C LYS A 137 12.54 -32.88 0.63
N LYS A 138 12.91 -32.30 -0.53
CA LYS A 138 13.96 -31.28 -0.59
C LYS A 138 13.70 -30.04 0.28
N ILE A 139 12.44 -29.63 0.46
CA ILE A 139 12.05 -28.52 1.36
C ILE A 139 12.21 -28.95 2.83
N ILE A 140 11.81 -30.17 3.16
CA ILE A 140 11.98 -30.77 4.50
C ILE A 140 13.47 -30.97 4.84
N ASP A 141 14.28 -31.41 3.88
CA ASP A 141 15.73 -31.58 4.02
C ASP A 141 16.43 -30.23 4.24
N LEU A 142 16.01 -29.17 3.53
CA LEU A 142 16.48 -27.81 3.79
C LEU A 142 16.05 -27.32 5.18
N LYS A 143 14.80 -27.58 5.62
CA LYS A 143 14.41 -27.26 7.01
C LYS A 143 15.34 -27.97 8.01
N LYS A 144 15.62 -29.26 7.83
CA LYS A 144 16.48 -30.05 8.73
C LYS A 144 17.95 -29.61 8.75
N LYS A 145 18.42 -28.89 7.73
CA LYS A 145 19.73 -28.22 7.73
C LYS A 145 19.77 -26.89 8.49
N VAL A 146 18.62 -26.22 8.65
CA VAL A 146 18.54 -24.83 9.13
C VAL A 146 17.91 -24.73 10.52
N CYS A 147 16.86 -25.50 10.79
CA CYS A 147 16.28 -25.68 12.12
C CYS A 147 16.95 -26.87 12.83
N VAL A 148 18.22 -26.69 13.21
CA VAL A 148 18.92 -27.62 14.13
C VAL A 148 18.38 -27.44 15.56
N ASP A 149 18.09 -26.18 15.93
CA ASP A 149 17.49 -25.80 17.20
C ASP A 149 15.95 -25.82 17.12
N SER A 150 15.29 -26.19 18.23
CA SER A 150 13.84 -26.44 18.27
C SER A 150 12.96 -25.21 18.07
N ASP A 151 13.51 -24.04 18.37
CA ASP A 151 12.75 -22.79 18.48
C ASP A 151 12.51 -22.13 17.12
N LYS A 152 13.37 -22.42 16.13
CA LYS A 152 13.35 -21.71 14.85
C LYS A 152 12.20 -22.12 13.95
N GLY A 153 11.54 -21.10 13.42
CA GLY A 153 10.43 -21.19 12.50
C GLY A 153 10.81 -21.55 11.07
N PHE A 154 9.86 -22.14 10.35
CA PHE A 154 9.96 -22.31 8.91
C PHE A 154 8.61 -22.09 8.23
N VAL A 155 8.59 -21.19 7.27
CA VAL A 155 7.41 -20.73 6.52
C VAL A 155 7.69 -20.87 5.03
N VAL A 156 6.76 -21.47 4.29
CA VAL A 156 6.85 -21.63 2.84
C VAL A 156 5.74 -20.82 2.19
N THR A 157 6.08 -19.88 1.33
CA THR A 157 5.11 -19.12 0.53
C THR A 157 5.27 -19.50 -0.93
N SER A 158 4.26 -20.19 -1.49
CA SER A 158 4.22 -20.49 -2.92
C SER A 158 3.26 -19.57 -3.67
N GLN A 159 3.72 -19.05 -4.82
CA GLN A 159 2.89 -18.35 -5.80
C GLN A 159 1.86 -19.29 -6.47
N LYS A 160 2.12 -20.61 -6.47
CA LYS A 160 1.21 -21.64 -7.00
C LYS A 160 0.50 -22.40 -5.88
N GLY A 161 -0.39 -23.33 -6.23
CA GLY A 161 -1.02 -24.21 -5.27
C GLY A 161 -0.08 -25.24 -4.65
N ILE A 162 -0.58 -25.85 -3.58
CA ILE A 162 0.03 -26.94 -2.83
C ILE A 162 -1.04 -28.02 -2.65
N ASP A 163 -0.70 -29.26 -3.01
CA ASP A 163 -1.57 -30.44 -2.91
C ASP A 163 -1.87 -30.81 -1.44
N PRO A 164 -3.06 -31.36 -1.10
CA PRO A 164 -3.37 -31.82 0.25
C PRO A 164 -2.28 -32.74 0.83
N PHE A 165 -1.82 -33.76 0.10
CA PHE A 165 -0.78 -34.68 0.62
C PHE A 165 0.55 -33.95 0.90
N SER A 166 0.82 -32.84 0.21
CA SER A 166 1.98 -31.98 0.47
C SER A 166 1.76 -31.08 1.67
N LEU A 167 0.54 -30.59 1.91
CA LEU A 167 0.19 -29.85 3.13
C LEU A 167 0.30 -30.76 4.36
N ASP A 168 -0.19 -32.00 4.31
CA ASP A 168 -0.10 -32.98 5.40
C ASP A 168 1.36 -33.28 5.78
N ALA A 169 2.24 -33.41 4.77
CA ALA A 169 3.66 -33.66 4.97
C ALA A 169 4.38 -32.45 5.61
N LEU A 170 4.07 -31.23 5.14
CA LEU A 170 4.61 -29.99 5.70
C LEU A 170 4.07 -29.72 7.12
N ALA A 171 2.80 -30.06 7.41
CA ALA A 171 2.19 -29.93 8.73
C ALA A 171 2.86 -30.83 9.77
N LYS A 172 3.16 -32.09 9.43
CA LYS A 172 3.87 -33.04 10.32
C LYS A 172 5.27 -32.56 10.72
N GLU A 173 5.96 -31.87 9.82
CA GLU A 173 7.26 -31.24 10.08
C GLU A 173 7.12 -29.85 10.73
N GLY A 174 5.90 -29.40 11.05
CA GLY A 174 5.63 -28.11 11.69
C GLY A 174 6.00 -26.91 10.82
N ILE A 175 5.66 -26.93 9.53
CA ILE A 175 5.88 -25.85 8.56
C ILE A 175 4.55 -25.15 8.26
N ILE A 176 4.52 -23.81 8.31
CA ILE A 176 3.39 -23.04 7.74
C ILE A 176 3.55 -23.02 6.23
N ALA A 177 2.57 -23.55 5.50
CA ALA A 177 2.58 -23.59 4.04
C ALA A 177 1.46 -22.72 3.46
N LEU A 178 1.83 -21.56 2.93
CA LEU A 178 0.94 -20.63 2.24
C LEU A 178 0.95 -20.92 0.73
N ARG A 179 -0.24 -20.98 0.14
CA ARG A 179 -0.46 -21.34 -1.27
C ARG A 179 -1.09 -20.18 -2.04
N ARG A 180 -0.76 -20.06 -3.33
CA ARG A 180 -1.33 -19.10 -4.29
C ARG A 180 -1.10 -17.62 -3.94
N ALA A 181 0.00 -17.30 -3.28
CA ALA A 181 0.35 -15.93 -2.93
C ALA A 181 0.46 -15.03 -4.18
N LYS A 182 -0.09 -13.81 -4.08
CA LYS A 182 -0.05 -12.78 -5.12
C LYS A 182 1.39 -12.45 -5.52
N ARG A 183 1.65 -12.26 -6.82
CA ARG A 183 3.00 -11.96 -7.34
C ARG A 183 3.63 -10.71 -6.70
N ARG A 184 2.85 -9.64 -6.53
CA ARG A 184 3.30 -8.39 -5.87
C ARG A 184 3.83 -8.66 -4.46
N ASN A 185 3.09 -9.44 -3.69
CA ASN A 185 3.44 -9.83 -2.32
C ASN A 185 4.71 -10.71 -2.28
N MET A 186 4.96 -11.55 -3.30
CA MET A 186 6.23 -12.29 -3.42
C MET A 186 7.43 -11.36 -3.62
N GLU A 187 7.28 -10.33 -4.46
CA GLU A 187 8.33 -9.32 -4.71
C GLU A 187 8.55 -8.46 -3.43
N ARG A 188 7.49 -8.11 -2.71
CA ARG A 188 7.56 -7.45 -1.39
C ARG A 188 8.19 -8.31 -0.29
N LEU A 189 7.88 -9.61 -0.23
CA LEU A 189 8.52 -10.56 0.72
C LEU A 189 10.04 -10.60 0.54
N THR A 190 10.53 -10.61 -0.71
CA THR A 190 11.98 -10.57 -0.96
C THR A 190 12.62 -9.26 -0.50
N LEU A 191 11.91 -8.13 -0.62
CA LEU A 191 12.39 -6.82 -0.16
C LEU A 191 12.37 -6.65 1.37
N ALA A 192 11.37 -7.21 2.06
CA ALA A 192 11.23 -7.10 3.52
C ALA A 192 12.07 -8.15 4.28
N CYS A 193 11.98 -9.41 3.87
CA CYS A 193 12.64 -10.54 4.55
C CYS A 193 14.09 -10.75 4.09
N GLY A 194 14.51 -10.14 2.98
CA GLY A 194 15.85 -10.29 2.40
C GLY A 194 16.10 -11.58 1.60
N GLY A 195 15.09 -12.45 1.48
CA GLY A 195 15.21 -13.74 0.78
C GLY A 195 15.14 -13.65 -0.74
N ILE A 196 15.39 -14.77 -1.43
CA ILE A 196 15.40 -14.87 -2.89
C ILE A 196 14.19 -15.68 -3.38
N ALA A 197 13.41 -15.12 -4.32
CA ALA A 197 12.22 -15.78 -4.86
C ALA A 197 12.58 -16.90 -5.87
N LEU A 198 12.69 -18.13 -5.37
CA LEU A 198 13.17 -19.30 -6.10
C LEU A 198 12.22 -19.76 -7.23
N ASN A 199 12.79 -19.95 -8.42
CA ASN A 199 12.10 -20.48 -9.60
C ASN A 199 12.19 -22.02 -9.72
N SER A 200 13.04 -22.67 -8.92
CA SER A 200 13.30 -24.12 -8.93
C SER A 200 13.75 -24.61 -7.56
N LEU A 201 13.50 -25.88 -7.25
CA LEU A 201 13.78 -26.52 -5.95
C LEU A 201 15.01 -27.44 -6.01
N ASN A 202 15.94 -27.22 -6.94
CA ASN A 202 17.16 -28.02 -7.06
C ASN A 202 18.31 -27.42 -6.26
N ASP A 203 18.54 -26.12 -6.44
CA ASP A 203 19.67 -25.38 -5.90
C ASP A 203 19.22 -24.64 -4.62
N LEU A 204 18.96 -25.44 -3.58
CA LEU A 204 18.39 -25.00 -2.29
C LEU A 204 19.49 -24.78 -1.24
N ASN A 205 19.97 -23.54 -1.16
CA ASN A 205 20.94 -23.10 -0.14
C ASN A 205 20.23 -22.35 1.00
N PRO A 206 20.76 -22.39 2.24
CA PRO A 206 20.27 -21.58 3.36
C PRO A 206 20.26 -20.08 3.06
N ASP A 207 21.25 -19.60 2.30
CA ASP A 207 21.45 -18.17 1.96
C ASP A 207 20.33 -17.58 1.09
N CYS A 208 19.46 -18.43 0.52
CA CYS A 208 18.29 -17.98 -0.25
C CYS A 208 17.07 -17.66 0.64
N LEU A 209 17.11 -17.99 1.93
CA LEU A 209 15.99 -17.79 2.86
C LEU A 209 15.88 -16.32 3.30
N GLY A 210 14.65 -15.83 3.40
CA GLY A 210 14.36 -14.59 4.14
C GLY A 210 14.21 -14.86 5.64
N HIS A 211 14.22 -13.80 6.44
CA HIS A 211 14.10 -13.86 7.89
C HIS A 211 13.02 -12.89 8.41
N ALA A 212 12.13 -13.38 9.27
CA ALA A 212 11.06 -12.62 9.92
C ALA A 212 10.93 -13.03 11.39
N GLY A 213 11.13 -12.09 12.33
CA GLY A 213 11.18 -12.40 13.76
C GLY A 213 9.87 -12.90 14.38
N LEU A 214 8.73 -12.64 13.74
CA LEU A 214 7.43 -13.16 14.17
C LEU A 214 6.52 -13.43 12.95
N VAL A 215 5.89 -14.61 12.90
CA VAL A 215 4.87 -14.96 11.90
C VAL A 215 3.67 -15.59 12.59
N TYR A 216 2.46 -15.06 12.36
CA TYR A 216 1.23 -15.62 12.93
C TYR A 216 0.03 -15.52 11.99
N GLU A 217 -0.87 -16.50 12.10
CA GLU A 217 -2.18 -16.49 11.45
C GLU A 217 -3.20 -15.81 12.36
N TYR A 218 -3.97 -14.89 11.80
CA TYR A 218 -5.14 -14.28 12.41
C TYR A 218 -6.39 -14.62 11.60
N THR A 219 -7.41 -15.14 12.27
CA THR A 219 -8.65 -15.61 11.64
C THR A 219 -9.79 -14.67 11.98
N LEU A 220 -10.40 -14.04 10.97
CA LEU A 220 -11.43 -13.02 11.14
C LEU A 220 -12.66 -13.43 10.32
N GLY A 221 -13.69 -13.95 11.01
CA GLY A 221 -14.80 -14.62 10.35
C GLY A 221 -14.34 -15.89 9.63
N GLU A 222 -14.60 -15.99 8.34
CA GLU A 222 -14.12 -17.09 7.48
C GLU A 222 -12.74 -16.80 6.85
N GLU A 223 -12.27 -15.55 6.91
CA GLU A 223 -11.02 -15.13 6.29
C GLU A 223 -9.81 -15.37 7.21
N LYS A 224 -8.65 -15.60 6.59
CA LYS A 224 -7.40 -15.92 7.28
C LYS A 224 -6.27 -15.07 6.74
N PHE A 225 -5.70 -14.24 7.60
CA PHE A 225 -4.57 -13.38 7.28
C PHE A 225 -3.32 -13.95 7.93
N THR A 226 -2.19 -13.95 7.21
CA THR A 226 -0.88 -14.23 7.81
C THR A 226 -0.11 -12.94 7.96
N PHE A 227 0.24 -12.62 9.21
CA PHE A 227 1.11 -11.51 9.57
C PHE A 227 2.56 -11.98 9.59
N ILE A 228 3.44 -11.22 8.92
CA ILE A 228 4.88 -11.46 8.86
C ILE A 228 5.55 -10.16 9.32
N GLU A 229 6.04 -10.15 10.56
CA GLU A 229 6.55 -8.97 11.25
C GLU A 229 8.04 -9.10 11.61
N ARG A 230 8.65 -7.97 11.98
CA ARG A 230 10.04 -7.90 12.48
C ARG A 230 11.03 -8.51 11.48
N CYS A 231 10.84 -8.18 10.20
CA CYS A 231 11.75 -8.58 9.13
C CYS A 231 13.07 -7.81 9.22
N ASN A 232 14.19 -8.41 8.80
CA ASN A 232 15.53 -7.84 9.03
C ASN A 232 15.80 -6.51 8.32
N ASN A 233 15.07 -6.22 7.25
CA ASN A 233 15.20 -4.98 6.49
C ASN A 233 13.79 -4.60 5.99
N PRO A 234 12.93 -4.01 6.84
CA PRO A 234 11.50 -3.81 6.55
C PRO A 234 11.30 -2.66 5.56
N ARG A 235 11.89 -2.80 4.36
CA ARG A 235 11.74 -1.87 3.24
C ARG A 235 10.27 -1.82 2.85
N SER A 236 9.67 -2.98 2.56
CA SER A 236 8.23 -3.07 2.40
C SER A 236 7.54 -3.13 3.77
N VAL A 237 6.54 -2.26 3.93
CA VAL A 237 5.69 -2.14 5.11
C VAL A 237 4.22 -2.21 4.68
N THR A 238 3.34 -2.63 5.59
CA THR A 238 1.90 -2.72 5.32
C THR A 238 1.13 -1.77 6.24
N LEU A 239 0.39 -0.83 5.65
CA LEU A 239 -0.67 -0.10 6.33
C LEU A 239 -1.91 -0.99 6.39
N LEU A 240 -2.24 -1.50 7.57
CA LEU A 240 -3.47 -2.24 7.79
C LEU A 240 -4.58 -1.28 8.20
N ILE A 241 -5.48 -0.98 7.26
CA ILE A 241 -6.73 -0.28 7.54
C ILE A 241 -7.71 -1.30 8.11
N LYS A 242 -8.42 -0.90 9.17
CA LYS A 242 -9.57 -1.63 9.71
C LYS A 242 -10.82 -0.75 9.58
N GLY A 243 -11.99 -1.37 9.42
CA GLY A 243 -13.26 -0.63 9.27
C GLY A 243 -14.45 -1.53 8.92
N PRO A 244 -15.69 -1.07 9.15
CA PRO A 244 -16.91 -1.86 8.93
C PRO A 244 -17.40 -1.85 7.47
N ASN A 245 -17.09 -0.80 6.70
CA ASN A 245 -17.75 -0.51 5.43
C ASN A 245 -16.76 -0.40 4.25
N GLU A 246 -17.09 -0.98 3.11
CA GLU A 246 -16.27 -0.88 1.87
C GLU A 246 -16.10 0.56 1.36
N HIS A 247 -17.05 1.45 1.69
CA HIS A 247 -16.96 2.87 1.35
C HIS A 247 -15.90 3.64 2.17
N THR A 248 -15.70 3.30 3.45
CA THR A 248 -14.68 4.00 4.26
C THR A 248 -13.28 3.46 3.99
N PHE A 249 -13.13 2.19 3.62
CA PHE A 249 -11.88 1.67 3.05
C PHE A 249 -11.46 2.41 1.77
N THR A 250 -12.33 2.51 0.76
CA THR A 250 -11.97 3.19 -0.49
C THR A 250 -11.67 4.68 -0.28
N GLN A 251 -12.39 5.36 0.61
CA GLN A 251 -12.08 6.74 1.00
C GLN A 251 -10.64 6.86 1.57
N ILE A 252 -10.25 6.00 2.52
CA ILE A 252 -8.90 6.00 3.11
C ILE A 252 -7.83 5.54 2.09
N GLU A 253 -8.13 4.60 1.19
CA GLU A 253 -7.20 4.17 0.14
C GLU A 253 -6.90 5.31 -0.86
N HIS A 254 -7.93 6.08 -1.24
CA HIS A 254 -7.77 7.30 -2.06
C HIS A 254 -7.05 8.43 -1.30
N VAL A 255 -7.21 8.52 0.02
CA VAL A 255 -6.46 9.48 0.85
C VAL A 255 -4.95 9.22 0.75
N ILE A 256 -4.52 7.97 0.93
CA ILE A 256 -3.10 7.57 0.99
C ILE A 256 -2.39 7.70 -0.38
N ARG A 257 -3.10 7.51 -1.50
CA ARG A 257 -2.49 7.45 -2.84
C ARG A 257 -2.15 8.79 -3.51
N ASP A 258 -2.76 9.89 -3.08
CA ASP A 258 -2.57 11.22 -3.71
C ASP A 258 -1.24 11.90 -3.31
N GLU A 259 -0.42 11.28 -2.46
CA GLU A 259 0.66 11.93 -1.71
C GLU A 259 1.89 12.40 -2.52
N ALA A 260 2.16 11.85 -3.72
CA ALA A 260 3.45 12.02 -4.41
C ALA A 260 3.34 12.43 -5.90
N LEU A 261 3.68 13.69 -6.23
CA LEU A 261 4.17 14.08 -7.58
C LEU A 261 4.79 15.52 -7.68
N VAL A 262 5.78 15.65 -8.58
CA VAL A 262 6.28 16.85 -9.33
C VAL A 262 7.31 17.87 -8.73
N LYS A 263 8.23 18.27 -9.63
CA LYS A 263 9.23 19.38 -9.65
C LYS A 263 9.28 19.93 -11.12
N TYR A 264 9.61 21.18 -11.51
CA TYR A 264 10.06 22.37 -10.78
C TYR A 264 9.56 23.73 -11.38
N MET A 265 10.42 24.75 -11.58
CA MET A 265 10.11 26.19 -11.94
C MET A 265 11.39 26.90 -12.45
N PRO A 266 11.40 28.20 -12.86
CA PRO A 266 10.32 29.17 -13.20
C PRO A 266 10.56 29.72 -14.65
N SER A 267 10.44 30.99 -15.12
CA SER A 267 9.97 32.35 -14.71
C SER A 267 9.95 33.29 -15.95
N VAL A 268 9.16 34.38 -16.00
CA VAL A 268 9.52 35.74 -16.54
C VAL A 268 8.28 36.71 -16.46
N LYS A 269 8.48 38.03 -16.62
CA LYS A 269 7.49 39.12 -16.41
C LYS A 269 7.05 39.79 -17.73
N GLY A 270 5.95 40.55 -17.71
CA GLY A 270 5.53 41.37 -18.86
C GLY A 270 4.19 42.10 -18.68
N ARG A 271 3.55 42.45 -19.81
CA ARG A 271 2.28 43.21 -19.93
C ARG A 271 1.05 42.58 -19.23
N ALA A 272 1.21 41.42 -18.60
CA ALA A 272 0.18 40.64 -17.94
C ALA A 272 -0.39 41.26 -16.64
N GLN A 273 0.04 42.46 -16.23
CA GLN A 273 -0.27 43.05 -14.92
C GLN A 273 -1.78 43.16 -14.59
N LEU A 274 -2.63 43.42 -15.59
CA LEU A 274 -4.10 43.40 -15.41
C LEU A 274 -4.64 41.98 -15.18
N GLY A 275 -4.09 40.99 -15.88
CA GLY A 275 -4.39 39.57 -15.65
C GLY A 275 -3.87 39.08 -14.29
N VAL A 276 -2.74 39.61 -13.81
CA VAL A 276 -2.20 39.34 -12.47
C VAL A 276 -3.14 39.86 -11.37
N GLN A 277 -3.81 40.99 -11.57
CA GLN A 277 -4.81 41.49 -10.62
C GLN A 277 -6.04 40.56 -10.55
N ALA A 278 -6.67 40.27 -11.70
CA ALA A 278 -7.80 39.34 -11.74
C ALA A 278 -7.44 37.92 -11.24
N PHE A 279 -6.19 37.48 -11.45
CA PHE A 279 -5.67 36.24 -10.89
C PHE A 279 -5.51 36.30 -9.37
N ALA A 280 -4.99 37.40 -8.81
CA ALA A 280 -4.87 37.58 -7.36
C ALA A 280 -6.24 37.56 -6.65
N ASP A 281 -7.24 38.25 -7.21
CA ASP A 281 -8.62 38.22 -6.69
C ASP A 281 -9.23 36.81 -6.70
N ALA A 282 -8.87 35.99 -7.71
CA ALA A 282 -9.27 34.59 -7.82
C ALA A 282 -8.57 33.68 -6.79
N LEU A 283 -7.34 33.97 -6.36
CA LEU A 283 -6.67 33.19 -5.31
C LEU A 283 -7.37 33.28 -3.96
N LEU A 284 -8.07 34.39 -3.69
CA LEU A 284 -8.88 34.57 -2.48
C LEU A 284 -10.12 33.65 -2.43
N ILE A 285 -10.42 32.86 -3.47
CA ILE A 285 -11.56 31.93 -3.45
C ILE A 285 -11.41 30.82 -2.40
N ILE A 286 -10.19 30.39 -2.09
CA ILE A 286 -9.94 29.30 -1.14
C ILE A 286 -10.35 29.70 0.30
N PRO A 287 -9.81 30.78 0.91
CA PRO A 287 -10.25 31.20 2.24
C PRO A 287 -11.74 31.60 2.27
N LYS A 288 -12.28 32.19 1.20
CA LYS A 288 -13.72 32.48 1.06
C LYS A 288 -14.58 31.22 1.21
N VAL A 289 -14.32 30.20 0.40
CA VAL A 289 -15.11 28.96 0.41
C VAL A 289 -14.90 28.18 1.71
N LEU A 290 -13.72 28.24 2.33
CA LEU A 290 -13.48 27.65 3.65
C LEU A 290 -14.32 28.31 4.76
N ALA A 291 -14.29 29.65 4.88
CA ALA A 291 -15.11 30.37 5.85
C ALA A 291 -16.62 30.12 5.62
N GLN A 292 -17.06 30.15 4.36
CA GLN A 292 -18.44 29.86 3.98
C GLN A 292 -18.87 28.41 4.32
N ASN A 293 -17.98 27.43 4.17
CA ASN A 293 -18.26 26.03 4.51
C ASN A 293 -18.35 25.82 6.04
N SER A 294 -17.62 26.60 6.84
CA SER A 294 -17.80 26.67 8.30
C SER A 294 -19.03 27.47 8.74
N GLY A 295 -19.64 28.24 7.83
CA GLY A 295 -20.83 29.05 8.10
C GLY A 295 -20.57 30.48 8.57
N PHE A 296 -19.34 30.98 8.41
CA PHE A 296 -18.92 32.34 8.79
C PHE A 296 -19.07 33.36 7.64
N ASP A 297 -18.95 34.66 7.95
CA ASP A 297 -19.14 35.71 6.94
C ASP A 297 -17.91 35.91 6.04
N LEU A 298 -18.17 35.79 4.73
CA LEU A 298 -17.19 35.90 3.64
C LEU A 298 -16.38 37.21 3.62
N GLN A 299 -16.88 38.32 4.17
CA GLN A 299 -16.19 39.60 4.18
C GLN A 299 -15.48 39.83 5.51
N GLU A 300 -16.13 39.52 6.64
CA GLU A 300 -15.56 39.73 7.96
C GLU A 300 -14.26 38.91 8.17
N THR A 301 -14.27 37.60 7.88
CA THR A 301 -13.08 36.74 8.01
C THR A 301 -11.92 37.21 7.14
N LEU A 302 -12.19 37.71 5.92
CA LEU A 302 -11.16 38.23 5.03
C LEU A 302 -10.53 39.51 5.56
N VAL A 303 -11.33 40.43 6.12
CA VAL A 303 -10.83 41.69 6.67
C VAL A 303 -9.96 41.42 7.90
N LYS A 304 -10.36 40.49 8.78
CA LYS A 304 -9.54 40.02 9.92
C LYS A 304 -8.17 39.53 9.46
N ILE A 305 -8.13 38.59 8.51
CA ILE A 305 -6.89 37.99 7.99
C ILE A 305 -6.02 39.02 7.26
N GLN A 306 -6.61 39.94 6.47
CA GLN A 306 -5.85 40.96 5.76
C GLN A 306 -5.25 42.01 6.69
N ALA A 307 -5.94 42.38 7.78
CA ALA A 307 -5.39 43.24 8.83
C ALA A 307 -4.21 42.54 9.53
N GLU A 308 -4.42 41.35 10.07
CA GLU A 308 -3.39 40.66 10.86
C GLU A 308 -2.16 40.26 10.03
N HIS A 309 -2.34 39.86 8.77
CA HIS A 309 -1.22 39.62 7.85
C HIS A 309 -0.42 40.91 7.56
N SER A 310 -1.09 42.06 7.51
CA SER A 310 -0.44 43.37 7.30
C SER A 310 0.32 43.86 8.53
N GLU A 311 -0.13 43.49 9.73
CA GLU A 311 0.50 43.88 11.01
C GLU A 311 1.64 42.93 11.42
N SER A 312 1.45 41.61 11.26
CA SER A 312 2.41 40.58 11.68
C SER A 312 3.46 40.23 10.63
N THR A 313 3.14 40.35 9.33
CA THR A 313 3.83 39.72 8.19
C THR A 313 3.98 38.18 8.27
N GLN A 314 3.33 37.52 9.25
CA GLN A 314 3.30 36.07 9.38
C GLN A 314 2.25 35.44 8.44
N LEU A 315 2.31 34.12 8.26
CA LEU A 315 1.35 33.38 7.41
C LEU A 315 0.06 33.09 8.18
N VAL A 316 -0.87 34.04 8.13
CA VAL A 316 -2.20 33.96 8.75
C VAL A 316 -3.19 33.18 7.86
N GLY A 317 -4.06 32.38 8.48
CA GLY A 317 -5.17 31.64 7.86
C GLY A 317 -6.48 31.75 8.65
N VAL A 318 -7.50 31.02 8.20
CA VAL A 318 -8.82 30.91 8.87
C VAL A 318 -8.80 29.74 9.86
N ASP A 319 -9.18 29.94 11.12
CA ASP A 319 -9.65 28.80 11.94
C ASP A 319 -11.10 28.45 11.57
N LEU A 320 -11.29 27.21 11.13
CA LEU A 320 -12.57 26.66 10.72
C LEU A 320 -13.58 26.48 11.88
N ASN A 321 -13.14 26.64 13.13
CA ASN A 321 -13.96 26.43 14.33
C ASN A 321 -14.38 27.73 15.04
N THR A 322 -13.59 28.80 14.94
CA THR A 322 -13.75 30.03 15.75
C THR A 322 -13.98 31.31 14.94
N ASP A 323 -13.74 31.30 13.62
CA ASP A 323 -13.65 32.50 12.75
C ASP A 323 -12.54 33.49 13.13
N GLU A 324 -11.63 33.11 14.04
CA GLU A 324 -10.47 33.94 14.37
C GLU A 324 -9.34 33.71 13.35
N PRO A 325 -8.60 34.78 12.98
CA PRO A 325 -7.35 34.64 12.24
C PRO A 325 -6.35 33.84 13.08
N MET A 326 -5.60 32.93 12.45
CA MET A 326 -4.60 32.10 13.13
C MET A 326 -3.30 32.00 12.34
N VAL A 327 -2.15 31.97 13.03
CA VAL A 327 -0.85 31.73 12.39
C VAL A 327 -0.76 30.25 11.97
N ALA A 328 -0.93 29.99 10.66
CA ALA A 328 -1.06 28.64 10.13
C ALA A 328 0.17 27.74 10.39
N ALA A 329 1.36 28.35 10.47
CA ALA A 329 2.60 27.64 10.79
C ALA A 329 2.65 27.14 12.24
N GLU A 330 2.08 27.90 13.19
CA GLU A 330 2.01 27.53 14.61
C GLU A 330 0.82 26.58 14.88
N ALA A 331 -0.23 26.68 14.07
CA ALA A 331 -1.36 25.76 14.06
C ALA A 331 -1.06 24.37 13.45
N GLY A 332 0.15 24.16 12.90
CA GLY A 332 0.51 22.92 12.20
C GLY A 332 -0.25 22.71 10.88
N ILE A 333 -0.72 23.78 10.24
CA ILE A 333 -1.51 23.74 8.99
C ILE A 333 -0.59 24.01 7.80
N TRP A 334 -0.17 22.95 7.11
CA TRP A 334 0.85 23.00 6.05
C TRP A 334 0.37 22.49 4.70
N ASP A 335 0.52 23.33 3.67
CA ASP A 335 0.35 22.95 2.27
C ASP A 335 1.68 22.55 1.61
N LYS A 336 1.65 21.46 0.85
CA LYS A 336 2.79 21.03 0.03
C LYS A 336 3.06 22.06 -1.08
N TYR A 337 4.26 22.66 -1.09
CA TYR A 337 4.68 23.64 -2.11
C TYR A 337 4.53 23.12 -3.55
N CYS A 338 4.77 21.83 -3.80
CA CYS A 338 4.54 21.23 -5.12
C CYS A 338 3.07 21.28 -5.54
N VAL A 339 2.12 21.01 -4.63
CA VAL A 339 0.68 21.03 -4.92
C VAL A 339 0.21 22.44 -5.24
N LYS A 340 0.47 23.43 -4.37
CA LYS A 340 0.11 24.84 -4.63
C LYS A 340 0.64 25.32 -5.98
N LYS A 341 1.89 25.02 -6.30
CA LYS A 341 2.56 25.33 -7.58
C LYS A 341 1.96 24.61 -8.80
N GLN A 342 1.69 23.32 -8.68
CA GLN A 342 1.09 22.49 -9.74
C GLN A 342 -0.34 22.95 -10.04
N LEU A 343 -1.10 23.31 -8.99
CA LEU A 343 -2.44 23.87 -9.09
C LEU A 343 -2.41 25.22 -9.81
N LEU A 344 -1.60 26.18 -9.34
CA LEU A 344 -1.45 27.50 -9.99
C LEU A 344 -1.07 27.38 -11.46
N HIS A 345 -0.17 26.45 -11.83
CA HIS A 345 0.18 26.20 -13.22
C HIS A 345 -0.96 25.55 -14.02
N SER A 346 -1.59 24.50 -13.50
CA SER A 346 -2.67 23.79 -14.20
C SER A 346 -3.89 24.68 -14.41
N CYS A 347 -4.29 25.44 -13.39
CA CYS A 347 -5.40 26.39 -13.45
C CYS A 347 -5.12 27.53 -14.43
N THR A 348 -3.91 28.09 -14.49
CA THR A 348 -3.59 29.15 -15.46
C THR A 348 -3.56 28.62 -16.89
N VAL A 349 -3.03 27.41 -17.13
CA VAL A 349 -3.04 26.77 -18.46
C VAL A 349 -4.48 26.48 -18.92
N ILE A 350 -5.29 25.85 -18.07
CA ILE A 350 -6.68 25.50 -18.40
C ILE A 350 -7.53 26.76 -18.60
N ALA A 351 -7.43 27.76 -17.71
CA ALA A 351 -8.17 29.02 -17.87
C ALA A 351 -7.76 29.76 -19.15
N THR A 352 -6.46 29.81 -19.47
CA THR A 352 -5.99 30.42 -20.73
C THR A 352 -6.54 29.69 -21.95
N ASN A 353 -6.52 28.35 -21.95
CA ASN A 353 -7.07 27.56 -23.05
C ASN A 353 -8.58 27.80 -23.24
N ILE A 354 -9.36 27.97 -22.16
CA ILE A 354 -10.80 28.24 -22.22
C ILE A 354 -11.08 29.68 -22.67
N LEU A 355 -10.30 30.67 -22.19
CA LEU A 355 -10.43 32.09 -22.56
C LEU A 355 -10.03 32.39 -24.02
N LEU A 356 -9.45 31.41 -24.73
CA LEU A 356 -9.10 31.49 -26.16
C LEU A 356 -10.12 30.80 -27.09
N VAL A 357 -11.27 30.35 -26.57
CA VAL A 357 -12.34 29.71 -27.37
C VAL A 357 -13.40 30.73 -27.77
N ASP A 358 -13.32 31.23 -29.00
CA ASP A 358 -14.33 32.14 -29.57
C ASP A 358 -15.64 31.41 -29.96
N GLU A 359 -15.56 30.16 -30.43
CA GLU A 359 -16.74 29.37 -30.87
C GLU A 359 -16.70 27.91 -30.38
N ILE A 360 -17.88 27.36 -30.04
CA ILE A 360 -18.07 25.95 -29.66
C ILE A 360 -19.05 25.29 -30.63
N MET A 361 -18.52 24.68 -31.70
CA MET A 361 -19.35 23.98 -32.70
C MET A 361 -19.74 22.57 -32.23
N ARG A 362 -21.03 22.37 -31.91
CA ARG A 362 -21.59 21.04 -31.58
C ARG A 362 -22.04 20.28 -32.83
N ALA A 363 -21.08 19.84 -33.65
CA ALA A 363 -21.35 18.97 -34.79
C ALA A 363 -21.34 17.48 -34.40
N GLY A 364 -22.28 16.70 -34.90
CA GLY A 364 -22.33 15.24 -34.70
C GLY A 364 -23.45 14.62 -35.54
N MET A 365 -23.21 13.43 -36.09
CA MET A 365 -24.23 12.73 -36.89
C MET A 365 -25.36 12.26 -35.97
N SER A 366 -26.58 12.74 -36.23
CA SER A 366 -27.80 12.19 -35.63
C SER A 366 -27.99 10.76 -36.13
N SER A 367 -27.85 9.78 -35.23
CA SER A 367 -28.19 8.38 -35.53
C SER A 367 -29.71 8.21 -35.57
N LEU A 368 -30.32 8.75 -36.63
CA LEU A 368 -31.70 8.50 -37.02
C LEU A 368 -31.81 7.03 -37.45
N LYS A 369 -32.09 6.16 -36.48
CA LYS A 369 -32.57 4.81 -36.75
C LYS A 369 -33.97 4.90 -37.33
N GLY A 370 -34.11 4.48 -38.59
CA GLY A 370 -35.34 3.85 -39.07
C GLY A 370 -35.42 2.39 -38.61
#